data_AF-A0A447JNS6-F1
#
_entry.id   AF-A0A447JNS6-F1
#
_cell.length_a   1.000
_cell.length_b   1.000
_cell.length_c   1.000
_cell.angle_alpha   90.00
_cell.angle_beta   90.00
_cell.angle_gamma   90.00
#
_symmetry.space_group_name_H-M   'P 1'
#
loop_
_entity.id
_entity.type
_entity.pdbx_description
1 polymer ?
#
loop_
_entity_poly.entity_id
_entity_poly.type
_entity_poly.pdbx_seq_one_letter_code
_entity_poly.pdbx_strand_id
1 'polypeptide(L)'
;MGQYQQANLDLKGCVLELAQRNSQASVPFMLSSLGYGFLWNNPAVGRVTFAQNVTEWEAQVSEQLDYWITAGDTPAEISRAYALATGTPPMMPDYAMGFWQCKLRYRTQEELLEVAREYKRRNLPISVIVIDFFHWPNQGDWMFDARDWPDPDAMIAELKSLGIELMVSVWPTVDNRTESYREMRENGWLVQTERGLPINMDFLGNTTYFDATHPGARDYVWGKAKRNYYDKGVKLFWLDEART
;
A
#
# COMPACT_ATOMS: atom_id res chain seq x y z
N MET A 1 -16.66 4.23 -4.15
CA MET A 1 -16.22 3.29 -5.19
C MET A 1 -14.71 3.13 -5.20
N GLY A 2 -13.96 4.10 -4.68
CA GLY A 2 -12.51 4.02 -4.57
C GLY A 2 -11.86 5.00 -5.54
N GLN A 3 -10.77 4.59 -6.15
CA GLN A 3 -9.97 5.41 -7.04
C GLN A 3 -9.93 4.81 -8.44
N TYR A 4 -10.39 5.57 -9.44
CA TYR A 4 -10.38 5.21 -10.86
C TYR A 4 -9.87 6.37 -11.69
N GLN A 5 -9.07 6.08 -12.72
CA GLN A 5 -8.46 7.11 -13.59
C GLN A 5 -9.46 7.63 -14.63
N GLN A 6 -10.44 8.41 -14.16
CA GLN A 6 -11.47 9.04 -14.97
C GLN A 6 -11.84 10.42 -14.42
N ALA A 7 -12.39 11.28 -15.27
CA ALA A 7 -12.73 12.66 -14.91
C ALA A 7 -14.07 12.80 -14.13
N ASN A 8 -14.77 11.70 -13.88
CA ASN A 8 -16.13 11.69 -13.35
C ASN A 8 -16.14 11.58 -11.82
N LEU A 9 -16.75 12.57 -11.16
CA LEU A 9 -17.13 12.47 -9.74
C LEU A 9 -18.45 11.70 -9.57
N ASP A 10 -19.48 12.07 -10.32
CA ASP A 10 -20.71 11.28 -10.42
C ASP A 10 -20.48 10.09 -11.36
N LEU A 11 -20.67 8.89 -10.82
CA LEU A 11 -20.40 7.63 -11.48
C LEU A 11 -21.65 7.06 -12.17
N LYS A 12 -22.79 7.76 -12.12
CA LYS A 12 -23.97 7.36 -12.88
C LYS A 12 -23.66 7.34 -14.38
N GLY A 13 -23.98 6.22 -15.03
CA GLY A 13 -23.65 5.93 -16.42
C GLY A 13 -22.29 5.27 -16.62
N CYS A 14 -21.45 5.18 -15.59
CA CYS A 14 -20.15 4.52 -15.67
C CYS A 14 -20.24 3.01 -15.43
N VAL A 15 -19.22 2.30 -15.90
CA VAL A 15 -18.93 0.90 -15.61
C VAL A 15 -17.56 0.85 -14.96
N LEU A 16 -17.45 0.21 -13.80
CA LEU A 16 -16.21 0.12 -13.04
C LEU A 16 -15.82 -1.34 -12.86
N GLU A 17 -14.56 -1.65 -13.16
CA GLU A 17 -13.97 -2.94 -12.81
C GLU A 17 -13.73 -3.01 -11.31
N LEU A 18 -14.15 -4.10 -10.68
CA LEU A 18 -13.85 -4.39 -9.27
C LEU A 18 -12.56 -5.22 -9.21
N ALA A 19 -11.43 -4.54 -9.42
CA ALA A 19 -10.09 -5.11 -9.33
C ALA A 19 -9.08 -4.04 -8.91
N GLN A 20 -7.95 -4.48 -8.34
CA GLN A 20 -6.84 -3.62 -7.97
C GLN A 20 -5.83 -3.56 -9.13
N ARG A 21 -5.46 -2.35 -9.58
CA ARG A 21 -4.46 -2.14 -10.64
C ARG A 21 -3.56 -0.96 -10.29
N ASN A 22 -2.46 -0.77 -11.02
CA ASN A 22 -1.65 0.42 -10.77
C ASN A 22 -2.51 1.65 -11.07
N SER A 23 -2.52 2.62 -10.15
CA SER A 23 -3.39 3.80 -10.15
C SER A 23 -4.91 3.57 -9.94
N GLN A 24 -5.38 2.33 -9.74
CA GLN A 24 -6.78 1.99 -9.50
C GLN A 24 -6.95 1.22 -8.18
N ALA A 25 -7.87 1.69 -7.34
CA ALA A 25 -8.24 1.03 -6.08
C ALA A 25 -9.75 0.80 -6.01
N SER A 26 -10.20 -0.45 -6.00
CA SER A 26 -11.61 -0.79 -5.76
C SER A 26 -11.91 -0.73 -4.26
N VAL A 27 -12.76 0.22 -3.86
CA VAL A 27 -13.29 0.38 -2.50
C VAL A 27 -14.81 0.52 -2.62
N PRO A 28 -15.55 -0.60 -2.70
CA PRO A 28 -16.87 -0.64 -3.32
C PRO A 28 -18.01 -0.21 -2.37
N PHE A 29 -17.82 0.92 -1.71
CA PHE A 29 -18.87 1.69 -1.04
C PHE A 29 -19.32 2.85 -1.93
N MET A 30 -20.61 2.91 -2.27
CA MET A 30 -21.21 4.01 -3.02
C MET A 30 -22.15 4.84 -2.13
N LEU A 31 -22.25 6.13 -2.41
CA LEU A 31 -23.18 7.05 -1.79
C LEU A 31 -24.09 7.61 -2.88
N SER A 32 -25.40 7.47 -2.71
CA SER A 32 -26.39 7.95 -3.66
C SER A 32 -27.00 9.27 -3.19
N SER A 33 -27.31 10.16 -4.14
CA SER A 33 -28.08 11.38 -3.89
C SER A 33 -29.51 11.12 -3.41
N LEU A 34 -30.00 9.88 -3.48
CA LEU A 34 -31.29 9.45 -2.94
C LEU A 34 -31.28 9.19 -1.42
N GLY A 35 -30.19 9.49 -0.71
CA GLY A 35 -30.12 9.40 0.76
C GLY A 35 -29.74 8.02 1.29
N TYR A 36 -28.98 7.23 0.52
CA TYR A 36 -28.48 5.92 0.98
C TYR A 36 -27.03 5.65 0.56
N GLY A 37 -26.35 4.83 1.37
CA GLY A 37 -25.04 4.27 1.06
C GLY A 37 -25.13 2.75 0.91
N PHE A 38 -24.30 2.18 0.03
CA PHE A 38 -24.28 0.74 -0.25
C PHE A 38 -22.85 0.26 -0.35
N LEU A 39 -22.48 -0.72 0.48
CA LEU A 39 -21.22 -1.44 0.44
C LEU A 39 -21.46 -2.80 -0.20
N TRP A 40 -20.76 -3.09 -1.29
CA TRP A 40 -20.61 -4.44 -1.80
C TRP A 40 -19.59 -5.19 -0.93
N ASN A 41 -20.07 -6.02 0.00
CA ASN A 41 -19.23 -6.71 0.98
C ASN A 41 -18.68 -8.02 0.40
N ASN A 42 -18.01 -7.93 -0.75
CA ASN A 42 -17.52 -9.09 -1.47
C ASN A 42 -16.23 -8.73 -2.22
N PRO A 43 -15.09 -9.39 -1.91
CA PRO A 43 -13.77 -9.04 -2.45
C PRO A 43 -13.51 -9.64 -3.83
N ALA A 44 -14.46 -10.38 -4.42
CA ALA A 44 -14.28 -11.05 -5.70
C ALA A 44 -13.95 -10.06 -6.83
N VAL A 45 -13.09 -10.50 -7.76
CA VAL A 45 -12.92 -9.81 -9.04
C VAL A 45 -14.26 -9.77 -9.75
N GLY A 46 -14.59 -8.61 -10.31
CA GLY A 46 -15.92 -8.41 -10.87
C GLY A 46 -16.10 -7.05 -11.51
N ARG A 47 -17.35 -6.59 -11.53
CA ARG A 47 -17.74 -5.33 -12.17
C ARG A 47 -18.98 -4.76 -11.51
N VAL A 48 -19.09 -3.44 -11.56
CA VAL A 48 -20.33 -2.73 -11.27
C VAL A 48 -20.68 -1.79 -12.42
N THR A 49 -21.94 -1.84 -12.83
CA THR A 49 -22.50 -1.03 -13.91
C THR A 49 -23.56 -0.13 -13.33
N PHE A 50 -23.38 1.20 -13.39
CA PHE A 50 -24.37 2.19 -12.96
C PHE A 50 -25.15 2.76 -14.15
N ALA A 51 -25.56 1.91 -15.10
CA ALA A 51 -26.23 2.36 -16.31
C ALA A 51 -27.57 3.07 -16.03
N GLN A 52 -28.10 3.76 -17.03
CA GLN A 52 -29.37 4.49 -16.92
C GLN A 52 -30.56 3.53 -16.77
N ASN A 53 -30.49 2.38 -17.44
CA ASN A 53 -31.54 1.37 -17.48
C ASN A 53 -31.44 0.33 -16.35
N VAL A 54 -30.24 0.02 -15.85
CA VAL A 54 -30.03 -0.97 -14.80
C VAL A 54 -28.78 -0.66 -13.99
N THR A 55 -28.82 -0.95 -12.69
CA THR A 55 -27.62 -1.04 -11.85
C THR A 55 -27.34 -2.50 -11.55
N GLU A 56 -26.13 -2.96 -11.85
CA GLU A 56 -25.76 -4.38 -11.75
C GLU A 56 -24.40 -4.52 -11.07
N TRP A 57 -24.31 -5.45 -10.13
CA TRP A 57 -23.09 -5.85 -9.45
C TRP A 57 -22.80 -7.31 -9.78
N GLU A 58 -21.57 -7.59 -10.21
CA GLU A 58 -21.13 -8.89 -10.68
C GLU A 58 -19.88 -9.31 -9.90
N ALA A 59 -19.89 -10.53 -9.38
CA ALA A 59 -18.72 -11.21 -8.84
C ALA A 59 -18.45 -12.44 -9.71
N GLN A 60 -17.21 -12.60 -10.19
CA GLN A 60 -16.84 -13.74 -11.05
C GLN A 60 -16.91 -15.07 -10.30
N VAL A 61 -16.44 -15.08 -9.04
CA VAL A 61 -16.47 -16.26 -8.17
C VAL A 61 -16.82 -15.79 -6.77
N SER A 62 -17.91 -16.30 -6.22
CA SER A 62 -18.29 -16.05 -4.83
C SER A 62 -19.22 -17.16 -4.32
N GLU A 63 -19.16 -17.44 -3.03
CA GLU A 63 -20.02 -18.44 -2.39
C GLU A 63 -21.44 -17.93 -2.17
N GLN A 64 -21.59 -16.61 -1.94
CA GLN A 64 -22.87 -15.99 -1.63
C GLN A 64 -22.90 -14.51 -2.01
N LEU A 65 -24.11 -13.97 -2.14
CA LEU A 65 -24.34 -12.53 -2.19
C LEU A 65 -24.19 -11.93 -0.80
N ASP A 66 -23.39 -10.87 -0.67
CA ASP A 66 -23.26 -10.11 0.57
C ASP A 66 -23.09 -8.61 0.27
N TYR A 67 -23.92 -7.80 0.91
CA TYR A 67 -23.88 -6.36 0.82
C TYR A 67 -24.49 -5.73 2.08
N TRP A 68 -24.10 -4.48 2.32
CA TRP A 68 -24.61 -3.69 3.43
C TRP A 68 -25.17 -2.37 2.91
N ILE A 69 -26.35 -1.97 3.41
CA ILE A 69 -27.02 -0.73 3.02
C ILE A 69 -27.34 0.11 4.27
N THR A 70 -27.23 1.41 4.14
CA THR A 70 -27.61 2.38 5.16
C THR A 70 -28.35 3.56 4.54
N ALA A 71 -29.21 4.22 5.30
CA ALA A 71 -29.93 5.41 4.89
C ALA A 71 -29.66 6.57 5.86
N GLY A 72 -29.69 7.80 5.36
CA GLY A 72 -29.52 9.01 6.16
C GLY A 72 -29.98 10.23 5.39
N ASP A 73 -30.43 11.25 6.10
CA ASP A 73 -30.93 12.50 5.51
C ASP A 73 -29.78 13.35 4.97
N THR A 74 -28.55 13.11 5.46
CA THR A 74 -27.34 13.82 5.02
C THR A 74 -26.20 12.88 4.62
N PRO A 75 -25.30 13.29 3.69
CA PRO A 75 -24.09 12.53 3.38
C PRO A 75 -23.22 12.25 4.61
N ALA A 76 -23.17 13.16 5.58
CA ALA A 76 -22.39 13.01 6.80
C ALA A 76 -22.88 11.83 7.68
N GLU A 77 -24.18 11.61 7.76
CA GLU A 77 -24.77 10.47 8.49
C GLU A 77 -24.44 9.16 7.79
N ILE A 78 -24.56 9.11 6.46
CA ILE A 78 -24.24 7.93 5.65
C ILE A 78 -22.76 7.56 5.78
N SER A 79 -21.86 8.55 5.68
CA SER A 79 -20.42 8.32 5.87
C SER A 79 -20.07 7.87 7.28
N ARG A 80 -20.76 8.40 8.30
CA ARG A 80 -20.58 7.96 9.70
C ARG A 80 -21.02 6.52 9.89
N ALA A 81 -22.18 6.14 9.35
CA ALA A 81 -22.67 4.77 9.42
C ALA A 81 -21.71 3.78 8.74
N TYR A 82 -21.15 4.16 7.58
CA TYR A 82 -20.12 3.36 6.91
C TYR A 82 -18.88 3.17 7.78
N ALA A 83 -18.35 4.25 8.37
CA ALA A 83 -17.19 4.16 9.27
C ALA A 83 -17.46 3.31 10.53
N LEU A 84 -18.68 3.32 11.06
CA LEU A 84 -19.06 2.44 12.17
C LEU A 84 -19.15 0.97 11.76
N ALA A 85 -19.52 0.69 10.50
CA ALA A 85 -19.59 -0.66 9.96
C ALA A 85 -18.21 -1.24 9.60
N THR A 86 -17.29 -0.41 9.08
CA THR A 86 -16.01 -0.89 8.52
C THR A 86 -14.77 -0.49 9.29
N GLY A 87 -14.91 0.36 10.31
CA GLY A 87 -13.81 0.89 11.11
C GLY A 87 -13.54 2.38 10.87
N THR A 88 -13.14 3.07 11.94
CA THR A 88 -12.78 4.48 11.93
C THR A 88 -11.28 4.67 11.72
N PRO A 89 -10.84 5.67 10.95
CA PRO A 89 -9.42 5.96 10.84
C PRO A 89 -8.85 6.36 12.22
N PRO A 90 -7.60 5.97 12.53
CA PRO A 90 -6.93 6.42 13.74
C PRO A 90 -6.58 7.91 13.66
N MET A 91 -6.16 8.49 14.78
CA MET A 91 -5.62 9.86 14.79
C MET A 91 -4.33 9.92 13.96
N MET A 92 -4.27 10.87 13.02
CA MET A 92 -3.08 11.10 12.21
C MET A 92 -1.96 11.70 13.08
N PRO A 93 -0.73 11.17 13.04
CA PRO A 93 0.38 11.75 13.80
C PRO A 93 0.80 13.10 13.20
N ASP A 94 1.22 14.04 14.05
CA ASP A 94 1.49 15.43 13.66
C ASP A 94 2.51 15.56 12.52
N TYR A 95 3.60 14.78 12.55
CA TYR A 95 4.63 14.81 11.51
C TYR A 95 4.10 14.43 10.12
N ALA A 96 3.02 13.63 10.06
CA ALA A 96 2.44 13.18 8.81
C ALA A 96 1.62 14.27 8.11
N MET A 97 1.27 15.36 8.83
CA MET A 97 0.61 16.54 8.28
C MET A 97 1.59 17.59 7.71
N GLY A 98 2.90 17.39 7.92
CA GLY A 98 3.94 18.27 7.40
C GLY A 98 4.31 18.01 5.94
N PHE A 99 5.46 18.52 5.50
CA PHE A 99 5.93 18.33 4.13
C PHE A 99 6.71 17.01 3.97
N TRP A 100 6.38 16.27 2.90
CA TRP A 100 6.99 14.98 2.55
C TRP A 100 7.88 15.13 1.31
N GLN A 101 9.18 14.94 1.48
CA GLN A 101 10.15 14.96 0.39
C GLN A 101 10.41 13.55 -0.12
N CYS A 102 10.10 13.31 -1.40
CA CYS A 102 10.37 12.06 -2.11
C CYS A 102 10.83 12.34 -3.54
N LYS A 103 11.56 11.40 -4.14
CA LYS A 103 11.80 11.29 -5.58
C LYS A 103 12.10 9.83 -5.90
N LEU A 104 12.08 9.50 -7.19
CA LEU A 104 12.61 8.24 -7.72
C LEU A 104 14.00 8.47 -8.31
N ARG A 105 15.11 8.11 -7.65
CA ARG A 105 15.26 7.72 -6.23
C ARG A 105 16.50 8.37 -5.62
N TYR A 106 16.54 8.53 -4.29
CA TYR A 106 17.82 8.69 -3.60
C TYR A 106 18.53 7.34 -3.57
N ARG A 107 19.76 7.28 -4.05
CA ARG A 107 20.44 6.00 -4.27
C ARG A 107 21.31 5.59 -3.10
N THR A 108 21.81 6.55 -2.33
CA THR A 108 22.74 6.32 -1.21
C THR A 108 22.31 7.10 0.03
N GLN A 109 22.83 6.66 1.17
CA GLN A 109 22.67 7.33 2.46
C GLN A 109 23.10 8.80 2.42
N GLU A 110 24.27 9.10 1.85
CA GLU A 110 24.77 10.47 1.80
C GLU A 110 23.92 11.36 0.87
N GLU A 111 23.47 10.84 -0.28
CA GLU A 111 22.59 11.62 -1.18
C GLU A 111 21.29 12.05 -0.48
N LEU A 112 20.71 11.16 0.35
CA LEU A 112 19.51 11.49 1.12
C LEU A 112 19.79 12.52 2.22
N LEU A 113 20.90 12.35 2.97
CA LEU A 113 21.29 13.26 4.05
C LEU A 113 21.65 14.64 3.52
N GLU A 114 22.34 14.74 2.38
CA GLU A 114 22.62 16.02 1.70
C GLU A 114 21.33 16.80 1.45
N VAL A 115 20.28 16.14 0.96
CA VAL A 115 18.97 16.77 0.74
C VAL A 115 18.33 17.21 2.06
N ALA A 116 18.31 16.34 3.08
CA ALA A 116 17.75 16.67 4.39
C ALA A 116 18.46 17.89 5.03
N ARG A 117 19.79 17.89 5.00
CA ARG A 117 20.64 19.00 5.47
C ARG A 117 20.39 20.27 4.68
N GLU A 118 20.22 20.18 3.36
CA GLU A 118 19.97 21.34 2.50
C GLU A 118 18.62 22.01 2.79
N TYR A 119 17.57 21.23 3.06
CA TYR A 119 16.29 21.76 3.54
C TYR A 119 16.47 22.56 4.83
N LYS A 120 17.20 22.00 5.81
CA LYS A 120 17.45 22.65 7.10
C LYS A 120 18.35 23.88 6.95
N ARG A 121 19.37 23.82 6.10
CA ARG A 121 20.26 24.95 5.78
C ARG A 121 19.49 26.12 5.17
N ARG A 122 18.47 25.85 4.34
CA ARG A 122 17.60 26.87 3.73
C ARG A 122 16.43 27.29 4.62
N ASN A 123 16.32 26.75 5.84
CA ASN A 123 15.20 26.98 6.74
C ASN A 123 13.84 26.64 6.09
N LEU A 124 13.80 25.58 5.27
CA LEU A 124 12.58 25.08 4.64
C LEU A 124 11.95 23.98 5.52
N PRO A 125 10.62 23.97 5.67
CA PRO A 125 9.93 22.94 6.44
C PRO A 125 10.00 21.58 5.72
N ILE A 126 10.35 20.54 6.47
CA ILE A 126 10.37 19.15 6.04
C ILE A 126 10.09 18.29 7.27
N SER A 127 9.17 17.34 7.13
CA SER A 127 8.74 16.45 8.22
C SER A 127 9.02 14.99 7.91
N VAL A 128 8.90 14.59 6.64
CA VAL A 128 9.22 13.22 6.20
C VAL A 128 10.16 13.27 5.01
N ILE A 129 11.17 12.39 5.01
CA ILE A 129 11.98 12.09 3.82
C ILE A 129 11.89 10.61 3.49
N VAL A 130 11.89 10.29 2.21
CA VAL A 130 11.53 8.94 1.72
C VAL A 130 12.70 8.29 1.00
N ILE A 131 12.99 7.03 1.34
CA ILE A 131 13.84 6.13 0.56
C ILE A 131 12.93 5.28 -0.34
N ASP A 132 13.08 5.47 -1.65
CA ASP A 132 12.34 4.73 -2.67
C ASP A 132 12.88 3.28 -2.83
N PHE A 133 12.24 2.50 -3.70
CA PHE A 133 12.55 1.11 -4.02
C PHE A 133 14.00 0.84 -4.49
N PHE A 134 14.40 -0.44 -4.44
CA PHE A 134 15.76 -0.92 -4.78
C PHE A 134 16.90 -0.27 -3.97
N HIS A 135 16.66 -0.04 -2.68
CA HIS A 135 17.70 0.27 -1.68
C HIS A 135 18.20 -0.98 -0.93
N TRP A 136 17.69 -2.15 -1.30
CA TRP A 136 17.99 -3.46 -0.73
C TRP A 136 18.92 -4.28 -1.64
N PRO A 137 19.58 -5.34 -1.12
CA PRO A 137 20.42 -6.22 -1.94
C PRO A 137 19.63 -6.97 -3.01
N ASN A 138 18.49 -7.54 -2.65
CA ASN A 138 17.56 -8.20 -3.58
C ASN A 138 16.10 -8.08 -3.08
N GLN A 139 15.14 -8.28 -3.97
CA GLN A 139 13.71 -8.24 -3.66
C GLN A 139 13.36 -9.40 -2.71
N GLY A 140 12.74 -9.11 -1.57
CA GLY A 140 12.42 -10.09 -0.52
C GLY A 140 13.42 -10.16 0.64
N ASP A 141 14.52 -9.41 0.60
CA ASP A 141 15.42 -9.32 1.74
C ASP A 141 14.89 -8.36 2.83
N TRP A 142 14.15 -7.32 2.41
CA TRP A 142 13.60 -6.26 3.26
C TRP A 142 14.63 -5.72 4.26
N MET A 143 15.77 -5.27 3.74
CA MET A 143 16.82 -4.60 4.49
C MET A 143 17.59 -3.59 3.63
N PHE A 144 18.29 -2.67 4.26
CA PHE A 144 19.23 -1.78 3.58
C PHE A 144 20.42 -2.55 2.99
N ASP A 145 20.81 -2.22 1.75
CA ASP A 145 22.08 -2.67 1.19
C ASP A 145 23.26 -1.89 1.79
N ALA A 146 24.11 -2.58 2.55
CA ALA A 146 25.24 -1.95 3.24
C ALA A 146 26.26 -1.27 2.31
N ARG A 147 26.24 -1.55 1.00
CA ARG A 147 27.11 -0.88 0.02
C ARG A 147 26.71 0.57 -0.21
N ASP A 148 25.41 0.84 -0.25
CA ASP A 148 24.85 2.16 -0.53
C ASP A 148 24.36 2.87 0.75
N TRP A 149 24.06 2.07 1.79
CA TRP A 149 23.52 2.48 3.09
C TRP A 149 24.38 1.90 4.22
N PRO A 150 25.65 2.35 4.36
CA PRO A 150 26.63 1.71 5.23
C PRO A 150 26.33 1.85 6.73
N ASP A 151 25.63 2.90 7.15
CA ASP A 151 25.25 3.12 8.56
C ASP A 151 23.84 3.72 8.68
N PRO A 152 22.79 2.90 8.48
CA PRO A 152 21.41 3.38 8.55
C PRO A 152 21.04 3.89 9.95
N ASP A 153 21.70 3.37 11.00
CA ASP A 153 21.43 3.76 12.37
C ASP A 153 21.89 5.21 12.63
N ALA A 154 23.08 5.58 12.14
CA ALA A 154 23.55 6.97 12.16
C ALA A 154 22.68 7.90 11.30
N MET A 155 22.25 7.44 10.10
CA MET A 155 21.35 8.21 9.23
C MET A 155 20.03 8.53 9.94
N ILE A 156 19.40 7.52 10.55
CA ILE A 156 18.12 7.70 11.26
C ILE A 156 18.30 8.62 12.48
N ALA A 157 19.40 8.48 13.23
CA ALA A 157 19.70 9.35 14.35
C ALA A 157 19.88 10.82 13.92
N GLU A 158 20.58 11.05 12.81
CA GLU A 158 20.76 12.40 12.27
C GLU A 158 19.42 13.00 11.80
N LEU A 159 18.62 12.27 11.03
CA LEU A 159 17.30 12.73 10.58
C LEU A 159 16.40 13.11 11.77
N LYS A 160 16.41 12.31 12.85
CA LYS A 160 15.70 12.63 14.09
C LYS A 160 16.22 13.90 14.75
N SER A 161 17.53 14.11 14.78
CA SER A 161 18.11 15.36 15.31
C SER A 161 17.69 16.59 14.50
N LEU A 162 17.39 16.42 13.22
CA LEU A 162 16.84 17.45 12.34
C LEU A 162 15.31 17.57 12.44
N GLY A 163 14.63 16.71 13.23
CA GLY A 163 13.17 16.66 13.32
C GLY A 163 12.51 16.15 12.03
N ILE A 164 13.12 15.16 11.38
CA ILE A 164 12.63 14.53 10.14
C ILE A 164 12.43 13.04 10.40
N GLU A 165 11.26 12.53 10.04
CA GLU A 165 10.97 11.09 10.04
C GLU A 165 11.40 10.45 8.72
N LEU A 166 11.90 9.22 8.80
CA LEU A 166 12.27 8.42 7.64
C LEU A 166 11.12 7.49 7.25
N MET A 167 10.78 7.45 5.97
CA MET A 167 9.95 6.41 5.37
C MET A 167 10.78 5.55 4.41
N VAL A 168 10.57 4.24 4.43
CA VAL A 168 11.26 3.29 3.55
C VAL A 168 10.27 2.54 2.66
N SER A 169 10.62 2.34 1.39
CA SER A 169 9.89 1.48 0.46
C SER A 169 9.89 0.02 0.93
N VAL A 170 8.76 -0.66 0.78
CA VAL A 170 8.61 -2.10 1.01
C VAL A 170 7.83 -2.64 -0.17
N TRP A 171 8.48 -3.48 -0.97
CA TRP A 171 7.83 -4.20 -2.06
C TRP A 171 7.39 -5.60 -1.58
N PRO A 172 6.26 -6.12 -2.09
CA PRO A 172 5.75 -7.45 -1.77
C PRO A 172 6.47 -8.58 -2.53
N THR A 173 7.37 -8.22 -3.45
CA THR A 173 8.07 -9.17 -4.32
C THR A 173 9.18 -9.91 -3.58
N VAL A 174 9.30 -11.21 -3.87
CA VAL A 174 10.34 -12.09 -3.33
C VAL A 174 11.04 -12.76 -4.51
N ASP A 175 12.28 -12.37 -4.78
CA ASP A 175 13.09 -12.92 -5.87
C ASP A 175 13.53 -14.35 -5.54
N ASN A 176 13.43 -15.24 -6.53
CA ASN A 176 13.63 -16.68 -6.36
C ASN A 176 15.04 -17.10 -5.93
N ARG A 177 16.01 -16.18 -5.90
CA ARG A 177 17.39 -16.41 -5.45
C ARG A 177 17.61 -16.08 -3.97
N THR A 178 16.64 -15.45 -3.30
CA THR A 178 16.77 -15.03 -1.89
C THR A 178 16.57 -16.18 -0.90
N GLU A 179 17.12 -16.03 0.31
CA GLU A 179 16.83 -16.95 1.42
C GLU A 179 15.35 -16.89 1.80
N SER A 180 14.78 -15.68 1.83
CA SER A 180 13.37 -15.46 2.11
C SER A 180 12.47 -16.24 1.15
N TYR A 181 12.81 -16.32 -0.15
CA TYR A 181 12.04 -17.13 -1.09
C TYR A 181 11.99 -18.60 -0.69
N ARG A 182 13.13 -19.18 -0.29
CA ARG A 182 13.19 -20.59 0.12
C ARG A 182 12.32 -20.82 1.35
N GLU A 183 12.51 -20.01 2.39
CA GLU A 183 11.76 -20.10 3.64
C GLU A 183 10.24 -19.93 3.39
N MET A 184 9.84 -18.93 2.61
CA MET A 184 8.42 -18.67 2.33
C MET A 184 7.80 -19.73 1.45
N ARG A 185 8.53 -20.27 0.47
CA ARG A 185 8.05 -21.37 -0.37
C ARG A 185 7.83 -22.64 0.43
N GLU A 186 8.75 -22.98 1.33
CA GLU A 186 8.63 -24.18 2.20
C GLU A 186 7.42 -24.09 3.15
N ASN A 187 7.04 -22.87 3.55
CA ASN A 187 5.90 -22.63 4.43
C ASN A 187 4.58 -22.29 3.70
N GLY A 188 4.58 -22.26 2.36
CA GLY A 188 3.37 -21.93 1.58
C GLY A 188 2.93 -20.47 1.70
N TRP A 189 3.86 -19.54 1.91
CA TRP A 189 3.61 -18.11 2.14
C TRP A 189 3.72 -17.23 0.89
N LEU A 190 3.84 -17.84 -0.30
CA LEU A 190 3.93 -17.15 -1.57
C LEU A 190 2.68 -17.38 -2.40
N VAL A 191 2.26 -16.35 -3.15
CA VAL A 191 1.15 -16.45 -4.11
C VAL A 191 1.48 -17.48 -5.19
N GLN A 192 0.51 -18.29 -5.56
CA GLN A 192 0.66 -19.32 -6.60
C GLN A 192 0.12 -18.85 -7.95
N THR A 193 0.76 -19.29 -9.02
CA THR A 193 0.21 -19.19 -10.37
C THR A 193 -0.56 -20.47 -10.70
N GLU A 194 -1.82 -20.35 -11.10
CA GLU A 194 -2.66 -21.51 -11.48
C GLU A 194 -2.06 -22.34 -12.63
N ARG A 195 -1.36 -21.67 -13.57
CA ARG A 195 -0.75 -22.30 -14.75
C ARG A 195 0.54 -21.57 -15.13
N GLY A 196 1.49 -22.30 -15.70
CA GLY A 196 2.73 -21.75 -16.23
C GLY A 196 3.87 -21.74 -15.22
N LEU A 197 4.82 -20.83 -15.41
CA LEU A 197 5.96 -20.65 -14.49
C LEU A 197 5.49 -19.94 -13.21
N PRO A 198 6.01 -20.33 -12.03
CA PRO A 198 5.65 -19.73 -10.74
C PRO A 198 6.30 -18.35 -10.54
N ILE A 199 6.01 -17.41 -11.44
CA ILE A 199 6.54 -16.05 -11.49
C ILE A 199 5.34 -15.11 -11.61
N ASN A 200 5.18 -14.19 -10.65
CA ASN A 200 4.11 -13.19 -10.69
C ASN A 200 4.55 -11.85 -11.29
N MET A 201 5.83 -11.50 -11.17
CA MET A 201 6.40 -10.26 -11.69
C MET A 201 7.86 -10.47 -12.12
N ASP A 202 8.22 -9.91 -13.27
CA ASP A 202 9.54 -10.03 -13.91
C ASP A 202 10.38 -8.73 -13.88
N PHE A 203 9.97 -7.76 -13.05
CA PHE A 203 10.66 -6.48 -12.92
C PHE A 203 11.98 -6.62 -12.13
N LEU A 204 13.10 -6.57 -12.86
CA LEU A 204 14.46 -6.68 -12.31
C LEU A 204 14.73 -8.00 -11.54
N GLY A 205 13.95 -9.05 -11.82
CA GLY A 205 14.08 -10.36 -11.22
C GLY A 205 12.83 -11.21 -11.44
N ASN A 206 12.98 -12.53 -11.37
CA ASN A 206 11.84 -13.45 -11.40
C ASN A 206 11.30 -13.57 -9.98
N THR A 207 10.21 -12.88 -9.70
CA THR A 207 9.68 -12.73 -8.35
C THR A 207 8.29 -13.32 -8.20
N THR A 208 7.99 -13.73 -6.97
CA THR A 208 6.68 -14.17 -6.52
C THR A 208 6.24 -13.25 -5.39
N TYR A 209 4.97 -12.83 -5.36
CA TYR A 209 4.47 -12.01 -4.26
C TYR A 209 4.35 -12.85 -3.00
N PHE A 210 4.59 -12.26 -1.83
CA PHE A 210 4.11 -12.88 -0.60
C PHE A 210 2.59 -12.86 -0.55
N ASP A 211 1.98 -13.87 0.06
CA ASP A 211 0.54 -13.95 0.19
C ASP A 211 0.06 -13.09 1.37
N ALA A 212 -0.41 -11.87 1.09
CA ALA A 212 -0.93 -10.96 2.11
C ALA A 212 -2.21 -11.48 2.80
N THR A 213 -2.91 -12.45 2.20
CA THR A 213 -4.08 -13.09 2.82
C THR A 213 -3.67 -14.14 3.86
N HIS A 214 -2.47 -14.71 3.74
CA HIS A 214 -1.94 -15.71 4.66
C HIS A 214 -1.37 -15.07 5.95
N PRO A 215 -1.88 -15.43 7.14
CA PRO A 215 -1.44 -14.82 8.41
C PRO A 215 0.06 -15.01 8.69
N GLY A 216 0.59 -16.22 8.47
CA GLY A 216 2.02 -16.49 8.66
C GLY A 216 2.93 -15.71 7.72
N ALA A 217 2.46 -15.38 6.51
CA ALA A 217 3.24 -14.60 5.56
C ALA A 217 3.32 -13.13 6.01
N ARG A 218 2.19 -12.57 6.47
CA ARG A 218 2.14 -11.22 7.07
C ARG A 218 3.10 -11.11 8.26
N ASP A 219 3.06 -12.09 9.17
CA ASP A 219 3.92 -12.10 10.35
C ASP A 219 5.41 -12.21 9.98
N TYR A 220 5.74 -13.00 8.97
CA TYR A 220 7.11 -13.16 8.48
C TYR A 220 7.66 -11.86 7.87
N VAL A 221 6.91 -11.24 6.94
CA VAL A 221 7.30 -9.99 6.29
C VAL A 221 7.44 -8.87 7.33
N TRP A 222 6.46 -8.73 8.23
CA TRP A 222 6.55 -7.79 9.33
C TRP A 222 7.75 -8.07 10.22
N GLY A 223 8.04 -9.33 10.56
CA GLY A 223 9.20 -9.70 11.38
C GLY A 223 10.54 -9.28 10.77
N LYS A 224 10.67 -9.38 9.43
CA LYS A 224 11.85 -8.90 8.69
C LYS A 224 11.91 -7.36 8.69
N ALA A 225 10.84 -6.70 8.26
CA ALA A 225 10.77 -5.24 8.22
C ALA A 225 10.96 -4.60 9.61
N LYS A 226 10.41 -5.23 10.66
CA LYS A 226 10.55 -4.79 12.04
C LYS A 226 12.02 -4.81 12.45
N ARG A 227 12.70 -5.94 12.26
CA ARG A 227 14.10 -6.13 12.65
C ARG A 227 15.04 -5.21 11.88
N ASN A 228 14.80 -5.05 10.58
CA ASN A 228 15.73 -4.38 9.68
C ASN A 228 15.47 -2.87 9.55
N TYR A 229 14.28 -2.38 9.93
CA TYR A 229 13.90 -0.96 9.84
C TYR A 229 13.28 -0.43 11.13
N TYR A 230 12.21 -1.05 11.64
CA TYR A 230 11.45 -0.50 12.77
C TYR A 230 12.27 -0.39 14.06
N ASP A 231 13.04 -1.43 14.35
CA ASP A 231 13.88 -1.54 15.55
C ASP A 231 15.09 -0.58 15.47
N LYS A 232 15.49 -0.19 14.26
CA LYS A 232 16.47 0.88 13.99
C LYS A 232 15.87 2.28 14.14
N GLY A 233 14.55 2.38 14.24
CA GLY A 233 13.84 3.62 14.53
C GLY A 233 13.03 4.20 13.38
N VAL A 234 12.91 3.52 12.24
CA VAL A 234 11.97 3.86 11.16
C VAL A 234 10.53 3.63 11.62
N LYS A 235 9.63 4.59 11.40
CA LYS A 235 8.21 4.49 11.82
C LYS A 235 7.23 4.54 10.67
N LEU A 236 7.69 4.80 9.45
CA LEU A 236 6.88 4.89 8.25
C LEU A 236 7.34 3.88 7.22
N PHE A 237 6.38 3.16 6.63
CA PHE A 237 6.61 2.19 5.57
C PHE A 237 5.79 2.59 4.36
N TRP A 238 6.45 2.72 3.21
CA TRP A 238 5.79 2.90 1.94
C TRP A 238 5.52 1.50 1.37
N LEU A 239 4.30 1.01 1.61
CA LEU A 239 3.81 -0.26 1.08
C LEU A 239 3.42 -0.07 -0.39
N ASP A 240 4.42 -0.12 -1.26
CA ASP A 240 4.28 0.05 -2.69
C ASP A 240 3.90 -1.28 -3.37
N GLU A 241 3.43 -1.23 -4.62
CA GLU A 241 3.00 -2.41 -5.38
C GLU A 241 1.90 -3.24 -4.68
N ALA A 242 1.08 -2.61 -3.84
CA ALA A 242 0.07 -3.23 -2.97
C ALA A 242 -1.22 -3.68 -3.69
N ARG A 243 -1.12 -4.17 -4.93
CA ARG A 243 -2.27 -4.56 -5.76
C ARG A 243 -2.68 -6.02 -5.59
N THR A 244 -1.82 -6.81 -4.97
CA THR A 244 -1.93 -8.27 -4.82
C THR A 244 -2.21 -8.66 -3.38
#